data_AF-A0A660QS57-F1
#
_entry.id   AF-A0A660QS57-F1
#
_cell.length_a   1.000
_cell.length_b   1.000
_cell.length_c   1.000
_cell.angle_alpha   90.00
_cell.angle_beta   90.00
_cell.angle_gamma   90.00
#
_symmetry.space_group_name_H-M   'P 1'
#
loop_
_entity.id
_entity.type
_entity.pdbx_description
1 polymer ?
#
loop_
_entity_poly.entity_id
_entity_poly.type
_entity_poly.pdbx_seq_one_letter_code
_entity_poly.pdbx_strand_id
1 'polypeptide(L)' 'MKLSLKRITENDLELIMNWRMLPEVTKYMYTDPNLTMEDQIKWFKKISSDSTTSYWLIVF' A
#
# COMPACT_ATOMS: atom_id res chain seq x y z
N MET A 1 -21.40 -6.96 9.66
CA MET A 1 -20.02 -6.70 9.20
C MET A 1 -19.14 -6.48 10.40
N LYS A 2 -17.94 -7.07 10.42
CA LYS A 2 -16.99 -6.97 11.52
C LYS A 2 -15.68 -6.46 10.94
N LEU A 3 -15.25 -5.29 11.41
CA LEU A 3 -13.97 -4.73 11.04
C LEU A 3 -12.83 -5.69 11.39
N SER A 4 -11.91 -5.89 10.45
CA SER A 4 -10.71 -6.71 10.62
C SER A 4 -9.52 -6.14 9.85
N LEU A 5 -8.32 -6.54 10.26
CA LEU A 5 -7.06 -6.14 9.64
C LEU A 5 -6.46 -7.33 8.92
N LYS A 6 -6.30 -7.22 7.60
CA LYS A 6 -5.69 -8.23 6.74
C LYS A 6 -4.25 -7.81 6.41
N ARG A 7 -3.28 -8.71 6.51
CA ARG A 7 -1.93 -8.43 5.97
C ARG A 7 -2.01 -8.22 4.47
N ILE A 8 -1.25 -7.25 3.99
CA ILE A 8 -1.13 -6.96 2.56
C ILE A 8 -0.44 -8.13 1.87
N THR A 9 -0.94 -8.48 0.68
CA THR A 9 -0.37 -9.50 -0.20
C THR A 9 -0.02 -8.91 -1.57
N GLU A 10 0.70 -9.65 -2.42
CA GLU A 10 1.05 -9.19 -3.77
C GLU A 10 -0.19 -8.81 -4.61
N ASN A 11 -1.30 -9.53 -4.43
CA ASN A 11 -2.56 -9.25 -5.14
C ASN A 11 -3.20 -7.93 -4.74
N ASP A 12 -2.82 -7.37 -3.59
CA ASP A 12 -3.36 -6.09 -3.10
C ASP A 12 -2.54 -4.89 -3.62
N LEU A 13 -1.41 -5.13 -4.29
CA LEU A 13 -0.46 -4.07 -4.65
C LEU A 13 -1.01 -3.07 -5.66
N GLU A 14 -1.74 -3.54 -6.66
CA GLU A 14 -2.37 -2.68 -7.66
C GLU A 14 -3.41 -1.75 -7.02
N LEU A 15 -4.24 -2.29 -6.12
CA LEU A 15 -5.22 -1.52 -5.36
C LEU A 15 -4.54 -0.42 -4.54
N ILE A 16 -3.47 -0.77 -3.80
CA ILE A 16 -2.72 0.18 -2.98
C ILE A 16 -2.02 1.23 -3.84
N MET A 17 -1.44 0.83 -4.97
CA MET A 17 -0.78 1.74 -5.91
C MET A 17 -1.77 2.79 -6.42
N ASN A 18 -2.95 2.35 -6.86
CA ASN A 18 -4.00 3.25 -7.33
C ASN A 18 -4.41 4.24 -6.23
N TRP A 19 -4.64 3.78 -4.99
CA TRP A 19 -4.93 4.67 -3.87
C TRP A 19 -3.84 5.70 -3.60
N ARG A 20 -2.56 5.29 -3.67
CA ARG A 20 -1.42 6.18 -3.44
C ARG A 20 -1.23 7.24 -4.52
N MET A 21 -1.89 7.10 -5.66
CA MET A 21 -1.88 8.06 -6.77
C MET A 21 -3.16 8.91 -6.84
N LEU A 22 -4.20 8.59 -6.04
CA LEU A 22 -5.43 9.36 -6.03
C LEU A 22 -5.18 10.77 -5.46
N PRO A 23 -5.56 11.86 -6.15
CA PRO A 23 -5.36 13.23 -5.68
C PRO A 23 -5.94 13.50 -4.29
N GLU A 24 -7.08 12.89 -3.97
CA GLU A 24 -7.72 13.00 -2.66
C GLU A 24 -6.94 12.31 -1.54
N VAL A 25 -6.04 11.39 -1.87
CA VAL A 25 -5.11 10.76 -0.93
C VAL A 25 -3.79 11.51 -0.92
N THR A 26 -3.20 11.78 -2.09
CA THR A 26 -1.89 12.45 -2.20
C THR A 26 -1.91 13.85 -1.62
N LYS A 27 -3.03 14.58 -1.64
CA LYS A 27 -3.12 15.89 -0.97
C LYS A 27 -2.88 15.85 0.54
N TYR A 28 -3.08 14.69 1.17
CA TYR A 28 -2.81 14.47 2.59
C TYR A 28 -1.47 13.76 2.84
N MET A 29 -0.86 13.22 1.78
CA MET A 29 0.47 12.62 1.83
C MET A 29 1.47 13.69 1.41
N TYR A 30 2.57 13.87 2.15
CA TYR A 30 3.60 14.86 1.79
C TYR A 30 4.39 14.50 0.49
N THR A 31 3.80 13.69 -0.39
CA THR A 31 4.40 13.06 -1.56
C THR A 31 3.39 13.01 -2.69
N ASP A 32 3.86 13.28 -3.91
CA ASP A 32 3.08 13.06 -5.14
C ASP A 32 3.77 11.96 -5.97
N PRO A 33 3.51 10.68 -5.63
CA PRO A 33 4.31 9.59 -6.18
C PRO A 33 3.77 9.17 -7.56
N ASN A 34 4.63 9.21 -8.58
CA ASN A 34 4.35 8.57 -9.86
C ASN A 34 4.85 7.13 -9.81
N LEU A 35 3.97 6.19 -9.44
CA LEU A 35 4.35 4.79 -9.18
C LEU A 35 4.09 3.92 -10.39
N THR A 36 5.06 3.08 -10.72
CA THR A 36 4.86 1.93 -11.60
C THR A 36 4.61 0.66 -10.79
N MET A 37 4.04 -0.36 -11.43
CA MET A 37 3.84 -1.64 -10.76
C MET A 37 5.16 -2.30 -10.36
N GLU A 38 6.25 -2.08 -11.12
CA GLU A 38 7.59 -2.54 -10.73
C GLU A 38 8.08 -1.88 -9.44
N ASP A 39 7.87 -0.57 -9.27
CA ASP A 39 8.25 0.15 -8.06
C ASP A 39 7.44 -0.33 -6.85
N GLN A 40 6.16 -0.61 -7.07
CA GLN A 40 5.28 -1.14 -6.04
C GLN A 40 5.70 -2.56 -5.61
N ILE A 41 6.14 -3.43 -6.54
CA ILE A 41 6.72 -4.74 -6.22
C ILE A 41 8.03 -4.61 -5.44
N LYS A 42 8.92 -3.69 -5.84
CA LYS A 42 10.17 -3.41 -5.10
C LYS A 42 9.89 -2.94 -3.69
N TRP A 43 8.92 -2.02 -3.53
CA TRP A 43 8.46 -1.56 -2.23
C TRP A 43 7.93 -2.73 -1.37
N PHE A 44 7.08 -3.58 -1.94
CA PHE A 44 6.52 -4.73 -1.22
C PHE A 44 7.59 -5.70 -0.74
N LYS A 45 8.58 -6.02 -1.58
CA LYS A 45 9.71 -6.88 -1.20
C LYS A 45 10.51 -6.28 -0.05
N LYS A 46 10.79 -4.97 -0.10
CA LYS A 46 11.51 -4.25 0.96
C LYS A 46 10.77 -4.34 2.30
N ILE A 47 9.48 -4.02 2.32
CA ILE A 47 8.70 -4.04 3.57
C ILE A 47 8.44 -5.46 4.08
N SER A 48 8.41 -6.46 3.19
CA SER A 48 8.22 -7.87 3.58
C SER A 48 9.45 -8.42 4.31
N SER A 49 10.64 -7.89 4.03
CA SER A 49 11.89 -8.23 4.72
C SER A 49 12.17 -7.38 5.97
N ASP A 50 11.39 -6.33 6.19
CA ASP A 50 11.60 -5.38 7.29
C ASP A 50 10.81 -5.80 8.53
N SER A 51 11.52 -6.14 9.61
CA SER A 51 10.91 -6.54 10.89
C SER A 51 10.47 -5.35 11.74
N THR A 52 10.81 -4.13 11.35
CA THR A 52 10.49 -2.90 12.10
C THR A 52 9.16 -2.28 11.67
N THR A 53 8.62 -2.68 10.51
CA THR A 53 7.38 -2.12 9.97
C THR A 53 6.36 -3.21 9.64
N SER A 54 5.08 -2.86 9.62
CA SER A 54 4.00 -3.77 9.24
C SER A 54 2.85 -3.00 8.63
N TYR A 55 2.30 -3.55 7.55
CA TYR A 55 1.27 -2.90 6.74
C TYR A 55 0.04 -3.79 6.65
N TRP A 56 -1.13 -3.17 6.72
CA TRP A 56 -2.43 -3.84 6.84
C TRP A 56 -3.48 -3.15 5.96
N LEU A 57 -4.43 -3.93 5.46
CA LEU A 57 -5.68 -3.46 4.89
C LEU A 57 -6.80 -3.57 5.93
N ILE A 58 -7.62 -2.53 6.02
CA ILE A 58 -8.84 -2.53 6.82
C ILE A 58 -9.97 -3.10 5.94
N VAL A 59 -10.59 -4.19 6.38
CA VAL A 59 -11.69 -4.88 5.68
C VAL A 59 -12.87 -5.12 6.64
N PHE A 60 -14.08 -5.33 6.14
CA PHE A 60 -15.33 -5.34 6.93
C PHE A 60 -16.20 -6.59 6.73
#